data_AF-K1ZIY7-F1
#
_entry.id   AF-K1ZIY7-F1
#
_cell.length_a   1.000
_cell.length_b   1.000
_cell.length_c   1.000
_cell.angle_alpha   90.00
_cell.angle_beta   90.00
_cell.angle_gamma   90.00
#
_symmetry.space_group_name_H-M   'P 1'
#
loop_
_entity.id
_entity.type
_entity.pdbx_description
1 polymer ?
#
loop_
_entity_poly.entity_id
_entity_poly.type
_entity_poly.pdbx_seq_one_letter_code
_entity_poly.pdbx_strand_id
1 'polypeptide(L)'
;MNYYVFQVSDQSKYGKQRTAHEVFDFLVKERKAWGFGYHTANRKAIQKGDKALFYLTGLDNQVFVGAATLKSAAYKDATKESVDWYLDPETLRIDLEDVIIFPEPKSRKEFKSIEWRPVQGGSGKISERDYLIIMGLQPDAFSKQAEPQEEMEFALEKYLEDFIWDNWDKIDFDEKLYKFTDGDGKEGKQYYTDEAGYIDILAKDSKGNFVVFELKKGRKNDEVIGQILRYI
;
A
#
# COMPACT_ATOMS: atom_id res chain seq x y z
N MET A 1 15.13 6.33 -4.66
CA MET A 1 15.05 6.43 -3.20
C MET A 1 13.70 5.87 -2.79
N ASN A 2 13.66 4.91 -1.87
CA ASN A 2 12.44 4.29 -1.37
C ASN A 2 12.13 4.78 0.05
N TYR A 3 10.87 4.61 0.45
CA TYR A 3 10.37 4.96 1.77
C TYR A 3 9.81 3.72 2.47
N TYR A 4 10.10 3.59 3.76
CA TYR A 4 9.70 2.46 4.58
C TYR A 4 9.10 2.90 5.92
N VAL A 5 8.32 2.01 6.52
CA VAL A 5 7.97 2.05 7.93
C VAL A 5 8.56 0.83 8.61
N PHE A 6 9.36 1.05 9.64
CA PHE A 6 9.89 0.03 10.53
C PHE A 6 9.02 -0.02 11.78
N GLN A 7 8.44 -1.19 12.02
CA GLN A 7 7.53 -1.43 13.13
C GLN A 7 8.32 -1.93 14.33
N VAL A 8 8.15 -1.23 15.46
CA VAL A 8 8.80 -1.54 16.72
C VAL A 8 7.76 -2.16 17.64
N SER A 9 8.02 -3.38 18.12
CA SER A 9 7.15 -4.07 19.06
C SER A 9 7.86 -4.25 20.39
N ASP A 10 7.08 -4.46 21.45
CA ASP A 10 7.62 -4.89 22.74
C ASP A 10 8.44 -6.18 22.56
N GLN A 11 9.56 -6.23 23.25
CA GLN A 11 10.52 -7.31 23.20
C GLN A 11 10.56 -8.02 24.54
N SER A 12 10.27 -9.31 24.54
CA SER A 12 10.39 -10.18 25.72
C SER A 12 11.18 -11.43 25.33
N LYS A 13 12.44 -11.52 25.77
CA LYS A 13 13.27 -12.72 25.61
C LYS A 13 14.32 -12.79 26.72
N TYR A 14 14.59 -14.00 27.21
CA TYR A 14 15.61 -14.26 28.25
C TYR A 14 15.46 -13.40 29.52
N GLY A 15 14.22 -13.14 29.95
CA GLY A 15 13.94 -12.38 31.18
C GLY A 15 14.14 -10.87 31.08
N LYS A 16 14.57 -10.34 29.93
CA LYS A 16 14.57 -8.90 29.65
C LYS A 16 13.25 -8.54 28.95
N GLN A 17 12.50 -7.62 29.54
CA GLN A 17 11.38 -6.96 28.90
C GLN A 17 11.81 -5.55 28.53
N ARG A 18 11.63 -5.19 27.25
CA ARG A 18 11.75 -3.82 26.75
C ARG A 18 10.47 -3.47 26.04
N THR A 19 9.90 -2.34 26.39
CA THR A 19 8.81 -1.72 25.64
C THR A 19 9.29 -1.29 24.26
N ALA A 20 8.36 -1.13 23.31
CA ALA A 20 8.65 -0.64 21.97
C ALA A 20 9.37 0.72 22.00
N HIS A 21 9.03 1.59 22.97
CA HIS A 21 9.72 2.86 23.20
C HIS A 21 11.18 2.67 23.60
N GLU A 22 11.46 1.80 24.58
CA GLU A 22 12.84 1.51 25.02
C GLU A 22 13.68 0.86 23.90
N VAL A 23 13.07 0.02 23.07
CA VAL A 23 13.72 -0.55 21.89
C VAL A 23 14.08 0.55 20.89
N PHE A 24 13.14 1.47 20.61
CA PHE A 24 13.37 2.59 19.71
C PHE A 24 14.48 3.52 20.23
N ASP A 25 14.42 3.93 21.50
CA ASP A 25 15.44 4.79 22.11
C ASP A 25 16.82 4.13 22.05
N PHE A 26 16.92 2.86 22.45
CA PHE A 26 18.20 2.16 22.46
C PHE A 26 18.77 1.99 21.04
N LEU A 27 17.98 1.46 20.09
CA LEU A 27 18.51 1.16 18.75
C LEU A 27 18.68 2.43 17.90
N VAL A 28 17.65 3.27 17.85
CA VAL A 28 17.59 4.38 16.89
C VAL A 28 18.25 5.63 17.45
N LYS A 29 17.89 6.04 18.67
CA LYS A 29 18.37 7.30 19.25
C LYS A 29 19.80 7.19 19.76
N GLU A 30 20.14 6.12 20.48
CA GLU A 30 21.48 5.94 21.06
C GLU A 30 22.47 5.33 20.05
N ARG A 31 22.09 4.22 19.40
CA ARG A 31 23.01 3.47 18.52
C ARG A 31 22.96 3.88 17.06
N LYS A 32 21.95 4.65 16.65
CA LYS A 32 21.71 5.01 15.24
C LYS A 32 21.76 3.77 14.35
N ALA A 33 21.08 2.71 14.77
CA ALA A 33 21.04 1.44 14.09
C ALA A 33 19.61 0.88 14.09
N TRP A 34 19.33 0.03 13.11
CA TRP A 34 18.15 -0.81 13.06
C TRP A 34 18.55 -2.27 12.77
N GLY A 35 17.62 -3.19 12.98
CA GLY A 35 17.86 -4.62 12.83
C GLY A 35 16.77 -5.29 12.00
N PHE A 36 17.17 -6.11 11.03
CA PHE A 36 16.27 -7.03 10.35
C PHE A 36 16.65 -8.47 10.64
N GLY A 37 15.66 -9.27 11.02
CA GLY A 37 15.82 -10.71 11.06
C GLY A 37 16.29 -11.22 9.70
N TYR A 38 17.06 -12.30 9.70
CA TYR A 38 17.63 -12.84 8.47
C TYR A 38 16.57 -13.21 7.41
N HIS A 39 15.32 -13.46 7.81
CA HIS A 39 14.21 -13.79 6.92
C HIS A 39 13.23 -12.64 6.68
N THR A 40 13.47 -11.44 7.20
CA THR A 40 12.58 -10.28 7.00
C THR A 40 12.37 -10.05 5.50
N ALA A 41 11.09 -9.91 5.13
CA ALA A 41 10.67 -9.66 3.76
C ALA A 41 11.27 -8.34 3.26
N ASN A 42 11.62 -8.27 1.97
CA ASN A 42 12.16 -7.07 1.32
C ASN A 42 13.48 -6.51 1.90
N ARG A 43 14.14 -7.17 2.85
CA ARG A 43 15.43 -6.72 3.43
C ARG A 43 16.52 -6.45 2.39
N LYS A 44 16.51 -7.21 1.28
CA LYS A 44 17.47 -7.07 0.17
C LYS A 44 17.18 -5.86 -0.73
N ALA A 45 15.95 -5.33 -0.67
CA ALA A 45 15.54 -4.18 -1.47
C ALA A 45 15.90 -2.85 -0.81
N ILE A 46 16.31 -2.86 0.46
CA ILE A 46 16.75 -1.68 1.18
C ILE A 46 18.17 -1.32 0.78
N GLN A 47 18.39 -0.04 0.52
CA GLN A 47 19.68 0.50 0.12
C GLN A 47 20.01 1.80 0.85
N LYS A 48 21.28 2.20 0.80
CA LYS A 48 21.75 3.49 1.30
C LYS A 48 20.96 4.64 0.65
N GLY A 49 20.56 5.61 1.45
CA GLY A 49 19.81 6.80 1.03
C GLY A 49 18.29 6.62 1.10
N ASP A 50 17.78 5.40 1.25
CA ASP A 50 16.36 5.19 1.53
C ASP A 50 15.97 5.79 2.89
N LYS A 51 14.67 6.05 3.09
CA LYS A 51 14.16 6.71 4.30
C LYS A 51 13.22 5.78 5.06
N ALA A 52 13.28 5.85 6.38
CA ALA A 52 12.44 5.04 7.26
C ALA A 52 11.72 5.92 8.29
N LEU A 53 10.44 5.64 8.51
CA LEU A 53 9.68 6.04 9.68
C LEU A 53 9.70 4.92 10.72
N PHE A 54 9.67 5.26 12.00
CA PHE A 54 9.54 4.30 13.08
C PHE A 54 8.14 4.38 13.67
N TYR A 55 7.45 3.25 13.64
CA TYR A 55 6.08 3.11 14.11
C TYR A 55 6.05 2.10 15.24
N LEU A 56 5.63 2.53 16.43
CA LEU A 56 5.48 1.60 17.52
C LEU A 56 4.21 0.74 17.29
N THR A 57 4.18 -0.46 17.86
CA THR A 57 3.10 -1.42 17.67
C THR A 57 2.71 -2.06 19.00
N GLY A 58 1.46 -2.50 19.09
CA GLY A 58 0.81 -2.88 20.33
C GLY A 58 -0.53 -2.15 20.48
N LEU A 59 -1.37 -2.58 21.43
CA LEU A 59 -2.68 -1.95 21.66
C LEU A 59 -2.55 -0.47 22.04
N ASP A 60 -1.53 -0.14 22.82
CA ASP A 60 -1.29 1.23 23.33
C ASP A 60 -0.29 2.03 22.49
N ASN A 61 0.33 1.41 21.49
CA ASN A 61 1.53 1.93 20.83
C ASN A 61 1.31 2.33 19.36
N GLN A 62 0.08 2.58 18.91
CA GLN A 62 -0.23 2.85 17.48
C GLN A 62 0.21 4.25 16.98
N VAL A 63 1.48 4.58 17.14
CA VAL A 63 2.06 5.92 16.96
C VAL A 63 3.37 5.90 16.16
N PHE A 64 3.56 6.91 15.33
CA PHE A 64 4.86 7.21 14.72
C PHE A 64 5.70 8.05 15.69
N VAL A 65 6.97 7.71 15.87
CA VAL A 65 7.85 8.32 16.88
C VAL A 65 9.11 8.98 16.32
N GLY A 66 9.44 8.71 15.07
CA GLY A 66 10.60 9.33 14.44
C GLY A 66 10.85 8.85 13.03
N ALA A 67 11.95 9.32 12.45
CA ALA A 67 12.42 8.97 11.12
C ALA A 67 13.95 8.92 11.07
N ALA A 68 14.50 8.29 10.03
CA ALA A 68 15.92 8.34 9.72
C ALA A 68 16.19 8.12 8.22
N THR A 69 17.37 8.51 7.77
CA THR A 69 17.96 8.08 6.49
C THR A 69 18.79 6.81 6.72
N LEU A 70 18.71 5.85 5.82
CA LEU A 70 19.51 4.62 5.90
C LEU A 70 20.91 4.89 5.36
N LYS A 71 21.91 4.80 6.24
CA LYS A 71 23.32 4.99 5.89
C LYS A 71 23.92 3.79 5.18
N SER A 72 23.31 2.61 5.33
CA SER A 72 23.73 1.35 4.71
C SER A 72 22.54 0.48 4.30
N ALA A 73 22.80 -0.51 3.45
CA ALA A 73 21.90 -1.65 3.25
C ALA A 73 21.98 -2.60 4.47
N ALA A 74 21.11 -3.61 4.55
CA ALA A 74 21.18 -4.61 5.61
C ALA A 74 22.44 -5.50 5.46
N TYR A 75 23.25 -5.62 6.51
CA TYR A 75 24.50 -6.39 6.50
C TYR A 75 24.72 -7.18 7.81
N LYS A 76 25.57 -8.22 7.77
CA LYS A 76 25.98 -8.94 8.98
C LYS A 76 27.11 -8.16 9.65
N ASP A 77 26.92 -7.76 10.91
CA ASP A 77 27.92 -7.00 11.66
C ASP A 77 29.15 -7.88 11.97
N ALA A 78 30.26 -7.62 11.27
CA ALA A 78 31.51 -8.33 11.47
C ALA A 78 32.27 -7.86 12.73
N THR A 79 31.99 -6.64 13.22
CA THR A 79 32.67 -6.07 14.41
C THR A 79 32.21 -6.71 15.70
N LYS A 80 31.05 -7.39 15.67
CA LYS A 80 30.34 -7.95 16.82
C LYS A 80 29.90 -6.90 17.85
N GLU A 81 29.95 -5.62 17.51
CA GLU A 81 29.49 -4.53 18.38
C GLU A 81 28.00 -4.68 18.70
N SER A 82 27.21 -5.17 17.74
CA SER A 82 25.76 -5.28 17.87
C SER A 82 25.25 -6.64 18.40
N VAL A 83 26.12 -7.54 18.87
CA VAL A 83 25.73 -8.91 19.26
C VAL A 83 24.65 -8.93 20.35
N ASP A 84 24.74 -8.01 21.31
CA ASP A 84 23.79 -7.94 22.43
C ASP A 84 22.68 -6.88 22.22
N TRP A 85 22.65 -6.23 21.05
CA TRP A 85 21.66 -5.19 20.76
C TRP A 85 20.32 -5.78 20.33
N TYR A 86 20.37 -6.94 19.67
CA TYR A 86 19.21 -7.61 19.10
C TYR A 86 18.88 -8.88 19.89
N LEU A 87 17.62 -9.29 19.86
CA LEU A 87 17.18 -10.56 20.48
C LEU A 87 17.64 -11.81 19.72
N ASP A 88 18.00 -11.65 18.45
CA ASP A 88 18.47 -12.70 17.56
C ASP A 88 19.88 -12.34 17.07
N PRO A 89 20.91 -13.14 17.40
CA PRO A 89 22.30 -12.92 16.96
C PRO A 89 22.49 -12.92 15.44
N GLU A 90 21.59 -13.52 14.67
CA GLU A 90 21.63 -13.52 13.21
C GLU A 90 20.93 -12.30 12.57
N THR A 91 20.55 -11.33 13.40
CA THR A 91 19.98 -10.06 12.96
C THR A 91 20.98 -9.28 12.11
N LEU A 92 20.55 -8.87 10.92
CA LEU A 92 21.30 -7.98 10.04
C LEU A 92 21.16 -6.55 10.55
N ARG A 93 22.29 -5.85 10.64
CA ARG A 93 22.39 -4.44 11.03
C ARG A 93 22.11 -3.54 9.83
N ILE A 94 21.46 -2.41 10.12
CA ILE A 94 21.29 -1.28 9.21
C ILE A 94 21.76 -0.05 9.98
N ASP A 95 22.71 0.71 9.44
CA ASP A 95 23.13 1.97 10.07
C ASP A 95 22.21 3.10 9.64
N LEU A 96 21.98 4.03 10.55
CA LEU A 96 21.10 5.18 10.38
C LEU A 96 21.90 6.47 10.44
N GLU A 97 21.46 7.46 9.67
CA GLU A 97 21.91 8.85 9.72
C GLU A 97 20.69 9.78 9.65
N ASP A 98 20.91 11.07 9.94
CA ASP A 98 19.83 12.08 9.97
C ASP A 98 18.61 11.64 10.80
N VAL A 99 18.86 11.08 12.00
CA VAL A 99 17.81 10.61 12.90
C VAL A 99 16.99 11.80 13.40
N ILE A 100 15.68 11.74 13.17
CA ILE A 100 14.69 12.73 13.62
C ILE A 100 13.80 12.06 14.65
N ILE A 101 13.72 12.64 15.84
CA ILE A 101 12.77 12.22 16.89
C ILE A 101 11.59 13.18 16.85
N PHE A 102 10.37 12.65 16.78
CA PHE A 102 9.20 13.51 16.83
C PHE A 102 9.03 14.04 18.26
N PRO A 103 8.80 15.36 18.43
CA PRO A 103 8.64 15.94 19.75
C PRO A 103 7.42 15.37 20.48
N GLU A 104 6.36 15.06 19.72
CA GLU A 104 5.18 14.32 20.18
C GLU A 104 4.94 13.13 19.24
N PRO A 105 4.67 11.93 19.78
CA PRO A 105 4.26 10.78 18.97
C PRO A 105 2.98 11.09 18.19
N LYS A 106 2.97 10.76 16.89
CA LYS A 106 1.83 11.02 16.01
C LYS A 106 0.98 9.77 15.87
N SER A 107 -0.26 9.78 16.36
CA SER A 107 -1.13 8.60 16.25
C SER A 107 -1.45 8.32 14.79
N ARG A 108 -1.37 7.05 14.37
CA ARG A 108 -1.81 6.66 13.03
C ARG A 108 -3.29 7.00 12.78
N LYS A 109 -4.10 7.11 13.83
CA LYS A 109 -5.52 7.48 13.75
C LYS A 109 -5.76 8.97 13.50
N GLU A 110 -4.77 9.83 13.72
CA GLU A 110 -4.87 11.27 13.43
C GLU A 110 -4.88 11.54 11.92
N PHE A 111 -4.25 10.65 11.14
CA PHE A 111 -4.15 10.78 9.69
C PHE A 111 -5.37 10.19 8.99
N LYS A 112 -6.03 11.02 8.19
CA LYS A 112 -7.26 10.70 7.46
C LYS A 112 -6.98 10.14 6.06
N SER A 113 -5.93 10.64 5.40
CA SER A 113 -5.72 10.39 3.98
C SER A 113 -4.60 9.40 3.66
N ILE A 114 -3.81 8.98 4.65
CA ILE A 114 -2.72 8.03 4.43
C ILE A 114 -3.27 6.62 4.15
N GLU A 115 -2.63 5.93 3.23
CA GLU A 115 -3.01 4.58 2.79
C GLU A 115 -2.28 3.50 3.58
N TRP A 116 -1.06 3.80 4.05
CA TRP A 116 -0.26 2.85 4.80
C TRP A 116 -1.00 2.27 6.01
N ARG A 117 -0.85 0.96 6.21
CA ARG A 117 -1.39 0.20 7.34
C ARG A 117 -0.28 -0.65 7.96
N PRO A 118 -0.32 -0.87 9.28
CA PRO A 118 0.58 -1.83 9.92
C PRO A 118 0.44 -3.22 9.29
N VAL A 119 1.57 -3.89 9.06
CA VAL A 119 1.65 -5.20 8.40
C VAL A 119 2.19 -6.27 9.35
N GLN A 120 1.89 -7.54 9.07
CA GLN A 120 2.63 -8.64 9.71
C GLN A 120 4.02 -8.72 9.07
N GLY A 121 5.11 -8.57 9.85
CA GLY A 121 6.48 -8.69 9.33
C GLY A 121 7.49 -7.61 9.76
N GLY A 122 7.12 -6.71 10.67
CA GLY A 122 8.08 -5.77 11.30
C GLY A 122 8.56 -4.63 10.41
N SER A 123 8.33 -4.67 9.09
CA SER A 123 8.63 -3.56 8.17
C SER A 123 7.78 -3.63 6.91
N GLY A 124 7.52 -2.48 6.29
CA GLY A 124 6.78 -2.38 5.02
C GLY A 124 7.16 -1.12 4.25
N LYS A 125 6.91 -1.13 2.93
CA LYS A 125 7.04 0.09 2.10
C LYS A 125 5.90 1.07 2.41
N ILE A 126 6.17 2.35 2.24
CA ILE A 126 5.21 3.44 2.27
C ILE A 126 5.40 4.33 1.05
N SER A 127 4.35 5.01 0.59
CA SER A 127 4.48 5.99 -0.48
C SER A 127 5.28 7.21 -0.01
N GLU A 128 5.90 7.93 -0.94
CA GLU A 128 6.54 9.21 -0.65
C GLU A 128 5.52 10.20 -0.08
N ARG A 129 4.33 10.27 -0.65
CA ARG A 129 3.21 11.11 -0.18
C ARG A 129 2.92 10.87 1.30
N ASP A 130 2.64 9.62 1.69
CA ASP A 130 2.29 9.31 3.07
C ASP A 130 3.47 9.60 4.02
N TYR A 131 4.71 9.33 3.58
CA TYR A 131 5.90 9.70 4.33
C TYR A 131 5.97 11.20 4.59
N LEU A 132 5.77 12.03 3.55
CA LEU A 132 5.81 13.49 3.67
C LEU A 132 4.68 14.03 4.56
N ILE A 133 3.48 13.46 4.48
CA ILE A 133 2.36 13.79 5.37
C ILE A 133 2.71 13.49 6.82
N ILE A 134 3.24 12.29 7.12
CA ILE A 134 3.62 11.89 8.48
C ILE A 134 4.76 12.76 9.00
N MET A 135 5.70 13.15 8.15
CA MET A 135 6.76 14.11 8.50
C MET A 135 6.23 15.53 8.78
N GLY A 136 4.98 15.84 8.43
CA GLY A 136 4.41 17.19 8.53
C GLY A 136 4.92 18.14 7.44
N LEU A 137 5.48 17.59 6.35
CA LEU A 137 5.99 18.33 5.20
C LEU A 137 4.92 18.55 4.13
N GLN A 138 3.82 17.80 4.20
CA GLN A 138 2.62 17.98 3.38
C GLN A 138 1.36 17.92 4.25
N PRO A 139 0.30 18.65 3.89
CA PRO A 139 -0.96 18.58 4.62
C PRO A 139 -1.64 17.21 4.45
N ASP A 140 -2.25 16.71 5.51
CA ASP A 140 -3.12 15.53 5.49
C ASP A 140 -4.49 15.88 4.88
N ALA A 141 -4.48 16.20 3.59
CA ALA A 141 -5.68 16.38 2.79
C ALA A 141 -5.96 15.10 2.01
N PHE A 142 -7.24 14.77 1.83
CA PHE A 142 -7.64 13.82 0.78
C PHE A 142 -7.18 14.39 -0.56
N SER A 143 -6.01 13.96 -0.99
CA SER A 143 -5.58 14.11 -2.36
C SER A 143 -6.50 13.22 -3.19
N LYS A 144 -7.59 13.78 -3.71
CA LYS A 144 -8.10 13.36 -5.03
C LYS A 144 -7.13 13.85 -6.11
N GLN A 145 -5.84 13.58 -5.95
CA GLN A 145 -4.97 13.48 -7.09
C GLN A 145 -4.88 11.98 -7.28
N ALA A 146 -5.81 11.44 -8.06
CA ALA A 146 -5.42 10.34 -8.90
C ALA A 146 -4.13 10.82 -9.59
N GLU A 147 -3.08 10.00 -9.58
CA GLU A 147 -1.85 10.32 -10.32
C GLU A 147 -2.25 10.88 -11.69
N PRO A 148 -1.58 11.88 -12.28
CA PRO A 148 -1.97 12.40 -13.61
C PRO A 148 -2.17 11.29 -14.64
N GLN A 149 -1.42 10.19 -14.45
CA GLN A 149 -1.59 8.95 -15.20
C GLN A 149 -2.91 8.22 -14.89
N GLU A 150 -3.34 8.07 -13.63
CA GLU A 150 -4.63 7.46 -13.26
C GLU A 150 -5.83 8.31 -13.71
N GLU A 151 -5.77 9.65 -13.63
CA GLU A 151 -6.83 10.51 -14.17
C GLU A 151 -6.94 10.38 -15.70
N MET A 152 -5.80 10.31 -16.38
CA MET A 152 -5.75 10.09 -17.82
C MET A 152 -6.23 8.69 -18.19
N GLU A 153 -5.85 7.65 -17.45
CA GLU A 153 -6.32 6.27 -17.63
C GLU A 153 -7.84 6.18 -17.45
N PHE A 154 -8.39 6.79 -16.40
CA PHE A 154 -9.83 6.86 -16.19
C PHE A 154 -10.55 7.58 -17.34
N ALA A 155 -10.01 8.71 -17.80
CA ALA A 155 -10.57 9.43 -18.95
C ALA A 155 -10.54 8.58 -20.22
N LEU A 156 -9.39 7.95 -20.52
CA LEU A 156 -9.21 7.08 -21.68
C LEU A 156 -10.17 5.89 -21.66
N GLU A 157 -10.41 5.30 -20.50
CA GLU A 157 -11.35 4.19 -20.37
C GLU A 157 -12.80 4.60 -20.53
N LYS A 158 -13.19 5.75 -19.97
CA LYS A 158 -14.51 6.30 -20.25
C LYS A 158 -14.69 6.54 -21.75
N TYR A 159 -13.67 7.09 -22.42
CA TYR A 159 -13.69 7.21 -23.88
C TYR A 159 -13.76 5.87 -24.60
N LEU A 160 -13.07 4.84 -24.11
CA LEU A 160 -13.12 3.49 -24.67
C LEU A 160 -14.52 2.87 -24.51
N GLU A 161 -15.13 3.00 -23.34
CA GLU A 161 -16.51 2.56 -23.09
C GLU A 161 -17.50 3.27 -24.02
N ASP A 162 -17.42 4.60 -24.09
CA ASP A 162 -18.24 5.42 -24.97
C ASP A 162 -18.05 4.97 -26.43
N PHE A 163 -16.80 4.76 -26.85
CA PHE A 163 -16.46 4.30 -28.19
C PHE A 163 -17.07 2.93 -28.50
N ILE A 164 -16.92 1.95 -27.60
CA ILE A 164 -17.47 0.60 -27.77
C ILE A 164 -18.99 0.66 -27.87
N TRP A 165 -19.63 1.41 -26.96
CA TRP A 165 -21.09 1.53 -26.95
C TRP A 165 -21.58 2.21 -28.22
N ASP A 166 -21.03 3.35 -28.60
CA ASP A 166 -21.54 4.16 -29.71
C ASP A 166 -21.24 3.55 -31.08
N ASN A 167 -20.24 2.67 -31.17
CA ASN A 167 -19.84 2.00 -32.41
C ASN A 167 -20.12 0.49 -32.41
N TRP A 168 -21.04 0.03 -31.58
CA TRP A 168 -21.36 -1.39 -31.39
C TRP A 168 -21.49 -2.18 -32.70
N ASP A 169 -22.27 -1.67 -33.66
CA ASP A 169 -22.52 -2.35 -34.94
C ASP A 169 -21.33 -2.33 -35.91
N LYS A 170 -20.26 -1.61 -35.58
CA LYS A 170 -19.03 -1.49 -36.37
C LYS A 170 -17.87 -2.30 -35.79
N ILE A 171 -18.02 -2.84 -34.57
CA ILE A 171 -16.99 -3.61 -33.90
C ILE A 171 -17.26 -5.09 -34.17
N ASP A 172 -16.23 -5.79 -34.63
CA ASP A 172 -16.25 -7.24 -34.73
C ASP A 172 -15.81 -7.83 -33.38
N PHE A 173 -16.74 -8.44 -32.66
CA PHE A 173 -16.49 -9.08 -31.36
C PHE A 173 -16.16 -10.58 -31.50
N ASP A 174 -15.88 -11.08 -32.71
CA ASP A 174 -15.79 -12.50 -33.10
C ASP A 174 -17.08 -13.32 -32.88
N GLU A 175 -18.00 -12.83 -32.06
CA GLU A 175 -19.34 -13.36 -31.83
C GLU A 175 -20.41 -12.26 -31.98
N LYS A 176 -21.63 -12.67 -32.33
CA LYS A 176 -22.74 -11.72 -32.46
C LYS A 176 -23.30 -11.36 -31.08
N LEU A 177 -23.05 -10.12 -30.66
CA LEU A 177 -23.50 -9.56 -29.40
C LEU A 177 -24.54 -8.45 -29.60
N TYR A 178 -25.48 -8.37 -28.68
CA TYR A 178 -26.57 -7.39 -28.67
C TYR A 178 -26.47 -6.55 -27.39
N LYS A 179 -26.62 -5.23 -27.53
CA LYS A 179 -26.76 -4.33 -26.37
C LYS A 179 -27.93 -4.79 -25.51
N PHE A 180 -27.72 -4.82 -24.19
CA PHE A 180 -28.80 -5.14 -23.27
C PHE A 180 -29.70 -3.93 -23.03
N THR A 181 -31.00 -4.18 -22.85
CA THR A 181 -31.97 -3.22 -22.33
C THR A 181 -32.92 -4.00 -21.44
N ASP A 182 -33.20 -3.48 -20.24
CA ASP A 182 -34.14 -4.12 -19.32
C ASP A 182 -35.61 -3.81 -19.65
N GLY A 183 -36.53 -4.36 -18.86
CA GLY A 183 -37.97 -4.16 -19.05
C GLY A 183 -38.44 -2.72 -18.84
N ASP A 184 -37.64 -1.90 -18.15
CA ASP A 184 -37.93 -0.49 -17.86
C ASP A 184 -37.27 0.45 -18.89
N GLY A 185 -36.56 -0.11 -19.89
CA GLY A 185 -35.90 0.65 -20.95
C GLY A 185 -34.51 1.16 -20.59
N LYS A 186 -33.92 0.71 -19.48
CA LYS A 186 -32.56 1.07 -19.09
C LYS A 186 -31.55 0.31 -19.94
N GLU A 187 -30.62 1.05 -20.53
CA GLU A 187 -29.55 0.51 -21.34
C GLU A 187 -28.48 -0.22 -20.50
N GLY A 188 -27.86 -1.23 -21.09
CA GLY A 188 -26.77 -2.02 -20.48
C GLY A 188 -25.47 -1.27 -20.25
N LYS A 189 -25.35 0.01 -20.61
CA LYS A 189 -24.17 0.83 -20.34
C LYS A 189 -24.21 1.38 -18.92
N GLN A 190 -23.11 1.24 -18.16
CA GLN A 190 -23.05 1.59 -16.74
C GLN A 190 -24.24 0.99 -15.98
N TYR A 191 -24.52 -0.29 -16.23
CA TYR A 191 -25.69 -0.97 -15.72
C TYR A 191 -25.52 -1.33 -14.24
N TYR A 192 -26.24 -0.62 -13.38
CA TYR A 192 -26.25 -0.89 -11.95
C TYR A 192 -27.07 -2.14 -11.58
N THR A 193 -26.48 -2.98 -10.73
CA THR A 193 -27.11 -4.11 -10.05
C THR A 193 -26.97 -3.93 -8.54
N ASP A 194 -27.97 -4.37 -7.76
CA ASP A 194 -27.96 -4.20 -6.30
C ASP A 194 -26.82 -4.99 -5.61
N GLU A 195 -26.48 -6.17 -6.14
CA GLU A 195 -25.52 -7.09 -5.51
C GLU A 195 -24.08 -6.86 -6.00
N ALA A 196 -23.88 -6.68 -7.31
CA ALA A 196 -22.56 -6.63 -7.91
C ALA A 196 -22.10 -5.20 -8.23
N GLY A 197 -22.98 -4.20 -8.13
CA GLY A 197 -22.70 -2.80 -8.43
C GLY A 197 -22.84 -2.47 -9.91
N TYR A 198 -22.10 -1.46 -10.36
CA TYR A 198 -22.09 -1.01 -11.76
C TYR A 198 -21.30 -1.99 -12.64
N ILE A 199 -21.90 -2.37 -13.75
CA ILE A 199 -21.29 -3.09 -14.87
C ILE A 199 -21.00 -2.07 -15.97
N ASP A 200 -19.79 -2.05 -16.53
CA ASP A 200 -19.45 -1.05 -17.56
C ASP A 200 -20.29 -1.21 -18.82
N ILE A 201 -20.31 -2.41 -19.41
CA ILE A 201 -21.28 -2.74 -20.47
C ILE A 201 -21.83 -4.14 -20.28
N LEU A 202 -23.16 -4.23 -20.22
CA LEU A 202 -23.93 -5.47 -20.21
C LEU A 202 -24.53 -5.70 -21.61
N ALA A 203 -24.34 -6.92 -22.11
CA ALA A 203 -24.80 -7.36 -23.42
C ALA A 203 -25.39 -8.78 -23.35
N LYS A 204 -25.91 -9.25 -24.48
CA LYS A 204 -26.32 -10.64 -24.67
C LYS A 204 -25.74 -11.25 -25.92
N ASP A 205 -25.41 -12.53 -25.86
CA ASP A 205 -25.06 -13.32 -27.04
C ASP A 205 -26.31 -13.74 -27.84
N SER A 206 -26.09 -14.43 -28.97
CA SER A 206 -27.17 -14.96 -29.81
C SER A 206 -28.03 -16.06 -29.15
N LYS A 207 -27.58 -16.64 -28.04
CA LYS A 207 -28.29 -17.65 -27.25
C LYS A 207 -29.05 -17.05 -26.07
N GLY A 208 -28.90 -15.75 -25.83
CA GLY A 208 -29.52 -15.02 -24.73
C GLY A 208 -28.73 -15.03 -23.42
N ASN A 209 -27.49 -15.53 -23.42
CA ASN A 209 -26.60 -15.49 -22.26
C ASN A 209 -26.09 -14.06 -22.05
N PHE A 210 -25.91 -13.66 -20.79
CA PHE A 210 -25.32 -12.37 -20.46
C PHE A 210 -23.82 -12.35 -20.74
N VAL A 211 -23.37 -11.25 -21.35
CA VAL A 211 -21.96 -10.97 -21.61
C VAL A 211 -21.63 -9.66 -20.91
N VAL A 212 -20.64 -9.70 -20.02
CA VAL A 212 -20.18 -8.56 -19.24
C VAL A 212 -18.85 -8.08 -19.79
N PHE A 213 -18.80 -6.80 -20.14
CA PHE A 213 -17.56 -6.08 -20.39
C PHE A 213 -17.22 -5.29 -19.13
N GLU A 214 -16.04 -5.55 -18.58
CA GLU A 214 -15.49 -4.79 -17.45
C GLU A 214 -14.17 -4.18 -17.90
N LEU A 215 -14.10 -2.84 -17.87
CA LEU A 215 -12.88 -2.12 -18.23
C LEU A 215 -12.01 -1.93 -16.99
N LYS A 216 -10.70 -2.01 -17.19
CA LYS A 216 -9.73 -2.03 -16.11
C LYS A 216 -9.36 -0.60 -15.69
N LYS A 217 -10.21 0.05 -14.88
CA LYS A 217 -10.21 1.47 -14.41
C LYS A 217 -8.93 1.97 -13.72
N GLY A 218 -7.76 1.83 -14.34
CA GLY A 218 -6.45 1.97 -13.68
C GLY A 218 -6.22 1.00 -12.50
N ARG A 219 -7.14 0.05 -12.29
CA ARG A 219 -7.13 -0.85 -11.13
C ARG A 219 -6.08 -1.95 -11.28
N LYS A 220 -5.50 -2.40 -10.17
CA LYS A 220 -4.62 -3.59 -10.19
C LYS A 220 -5.42 -4.82 -10.63
N ASN A 221 -4.76 -5.77 -11.31
CA ASN A 221 -5.41 -6.97 -11.89
C ASN A 221 -6.34 -7.70 -10.89
N ASP A 222 -5.95 -7.74 -9.62
CA ASP A 222 -6.69 -8.45 -8.57
C ASP A 222 -8.06 -7.83 -8.25
N GLU A 223 -8.21 -6.51 -8.40
CA GLU A 223 -9.48 -5.81 -8.13
C GLU A 223 -10.53 -6.07 -9.22
N VAL A 224 -10.09 -6.15 -10.49
CA VAL A 224 -10.98 -6.47 -11.62
C VAL A 224 -11.47 -7.90 -11.53
N ILE A 225 -10.60 -8.85 -11.18
CA ILE A 225 -11.00 -10.25 -10.94
C ILE A 225 -12.02 -10.33 -9.80
N GLY A 226 -11.80 -9.59 -8.70
CA GLY A 226 -12.73 -9.54 -7.57
C GLY A 226 -14.11 -9.01 -7.95
N GLN A 227 -14.21 -8.10 -8.92
CA GLN A 227 -15.50 -7.61 -9.42
C GLN A 227 -16.19 -8.63 -10.32
N ILE A 228 -15.44 -9.28 -11.23
CA ILE A 228 -15.99 -10.35 -12.09
C ILE A 228 -16.56 -11.50 -11.25
N LEU A 229 -15.91 -11.87 -10.15
CA LEU A 229 -16.39 -12.91 -9.23
C LEU A 229 -17.74 -12.60 -8.57
N ARG A 230 -18.23 -11.36 -8.60
CA ARG A 230 -19.56 -11.00 -8.07
C ARG A 230 -20.69 -11.29 -9.05
N TYR A 231 -20.38 -11.58 -10.32
CA TYR A 231 -21.36 -11.87 -11.36
C TYR A 231 -21.63 -13.38 -11.54
N ILE A 232 -20.87 -14.24 -10.85
CA ILE A 232 -20.97 -15.70 -10.88
C ILE A 232 -21.73 -16.17 -9.64
#